data_AF-A0A4S2S755-F1
#
_entry.id   AF-A0A4S2S755-F1
#
_cell.length_a   1.000
_cell.length_b   1.000
_cell.length_c   1.000
_cell.angle_alpha   90.00
_cell.angle_beta   90.00
_cell.angle_gamma   90.00
#
_symmetry.space_group_name_H-M   'P 1'
#
loop_
_entity.id
_entity.type
_entity.pdbx_description
1 polymer ?
#
loop_
_entity_poly.entity_id
_entity_poly.type
_entity_poly.pdbx_seq_one_letter_code
_entity_poly.pdbx_strand_id
1 'polypeptide(L)'
;MTRRPTAAEPSADATAPLPAPGLPAPLTAPELTEAECRRCGTYIAGLDGRYACGVCGWVNDHSEGHRRLPRADEDPDRPPRGRRRPRPLPPGPQDGPPPGPPPGPAAGPEEGPPTGD
;
A
#
# COMPACT_ATOMS: atom_id res chain seq x y z
N MET A 1 -23.63 21.69 56.84
CA MET A 1 -23.32 21.22 55.46
C MET A 1 -21.82 20.94 55.41
N THR A 2 -21.41 19.73 55.76
CA THR A 2 -19.99 19.36 55.83
C THR A 2 -19.69 18.39 54.69
N ARG A 3 -18.75 18.76 53.81
CA ARG A 3 -18.35 17.95 52.65
C ARG A 3 -17.57 16.72 53.13
N ARG A 4 -17.92 15.57 52.56
CA ARG A 4 -17.29 14.26 52.75
C ARG A 4 -15.93 14.23 52.03
N PRO A 5 -14.84 13.75 52.64
CA PRO A 5 -13.56 13.64 51.94
C PRO A 5 -13.62 12.46 50.95
N THR A 6 -13.15 12.68 49.73
CA THR A 6 -12.89 11.62 48.74
C THR A 6 -11.73 10.79 49.24
N ALA A 7 -11.96 9.49 49.46
CA ALA A 7 -10.92 8.53 49.78
C ALA A 7 -10.01 8.32 48.56
N ALA A 8 -8.75 8.04 48.85
CA ALA A 8 -7.63 7.86 47.93
C ALA A 8 -7.90 6.85 46.80
N GLU A 9 -7.57 7.24 45.58
CA GLU A 9 -7.39 6.34 44.43
C GLU A 9 -6.21 5.39 44.73
N PRO A 10 -6.35 4.06 44.63
CA PRO A 10 -5.22 3.16 44.81
C PRO A 10 -4.25 3.24 43.62
N SER A 11 -2.97 3.32 43.97
CA SER A 11 -1.79 3.28 43.11
C SER A 11 -1.88 2.21 42.03
N ALA A 12 -1.71 2.63 40.77
CA ALA A 12 -1.54 1.77 39.61
C ALA A 12 -0.11 1.22 39.53
N ASP A 13 0.30 0.41 40.51
CA ASP A 13 1.53 -0.36 40.43
C ASP A 13 1.32 -1.78 40.97
N ALA A 14 1.97 -2.75 40.32
CA ALA A 14 2.02 -4.18 40.62
C ALA A 14 0.79 -5.07 40.30
N THR A 15 0.70 -5.50 39.03
CA THR A 15 0.77 -6.93 38.61
C THR A 15 0.37 -7.00 37.13
N ALA A 16 1.35 -7.00 36.23
CA ALA A 16 1.09 -7.51 34.89
C ALA A 16 0.90 -9.04 35.02
N PRO A 17 -0.26 -9.62 34.63
CA PRO A 17 -0.40 -11.06 34.61
C PRO A 17 0.65 -11.64 33.65
N LEU A 18 1.30 -12.73 34.07
CA LEU A 18 2.18 -13.52 33.19
C LEU A 18 1.40 -13.84 31.90
N PRO A 19 1.99 -13.65 30.70
CA PRO A 19 1.28 -13.91 29.46
C PRO A 19 0.85 -15.38 29.43
N ALA A 20 -0.45 -15.60 29.28
CA ALA A 20 -0.98 -16.94 29.08
C ALA A 20 -0.33 -17.55 27.82
N PRO A 21 0.17 -18.80 27.88
CA PRO A 21 0.78 -19.42 26.71
C PRO A 21 -0.26 -19.51 25.58
N GLY A 22 0.03 -18.83 24.47
CA GLY A 22 -0.82 -18.83 23.28
C GLY A 22 -1.56 -17.52 22.99
N LEU A 23 -1.50 -16.50 23.87
CA LEU A 23 -1.92 -15.15 23.45
C LEU A 23 -0.80 -14.49 22.65
N PRO A 24 -1.11 -13.81 21.53
CA PRO A 24 -0.13 -12.99 20.84
C PRO A 24 0.46 -11.98 21.82
N ALA A 25 1.77 -11.73 21.72
CA ALA A 25 2.45 -10.74 22.53
C ALA A 25 1.68 -9.40 22.48
N PRO A 26 1.61 -8.64 23.59
CA PRO A 26 0.89 -7.37 23.61
C PRO A 26 1.41 -6.48 22.49
N LEU A 27 0.55 -6.19 21.52
CA LEU A 27 0.87 -5.33 20.40
C LEU A 27 1.10 -3.92 20.97
N THR A 28 2.29 -3.35 20.73
CA THR A 28 2.52 -1.94 21.05
C THR A 28 1.47 -1.11 20.35
N ALA A 29 0.85 -0.17 21.07
CA ALA A 29 -0.11 0.75 20.47
C ALA A 29 0.53 1.49 19.27
N PRO A 30 -0.21 1.70 18.17
CA PRO A 30 0.25 2.53 17.06
C PRO A 30 0.47 3.98 17.51
N GLU A 31 1.49 4.63 16.96
CA GLU A 31 1.77 6.04 17.24
C GLU A 31 0.96 6.96 16.32
N LEU A 32 0.39 8.03 16.88
CA LEU A 32 -0.21 9.10 16.10
C LEU A 32 0.88 10.06 15.61
N THR A 33 0.94 10.24 14.30
CA THR A 33 1.94 11.05 13.60
C THR A 33 1.24 12.09 12.73
N GLU A 34 1.91 13.19 12.42
CA GLU A 34 1.32 14.30 11.66
C GLU A 34 2.26 14.74 10.53
N ALA A 35 1.70 15.11 9.37
CA ALA A 35 2.44 15.57 8.20
C ALA A 35 1.55 16.39 7.24
N GLU A 36 2.16 17.05 6.27
CA GLU A 36 1.44 17.70 5.17
C GLU A 36 1.16 16.71 4.02
N CYS A 37 -0.03 16.80 3.42
CA CYS A 37 -0.37 16.04 2.24
C CYS A 37 0.51 16.46 1.05
N ARG A 38 1.24 15.50 0.46
CA ARG A 38 2.14 15.75 -0.67
C ARG A 38 1.42 16.17 -1.96
N ARG A 39 0.09 16.06 -2.02
CA ARG A 39 -0.72 16.45 -3.18
C ARG A 39 -1.37 17.83 -3.03
N CYS A 40 -1.98 18.12 -1.89
CA CYS A 40 -2.76 19.36 -1.69
C CYS A 40 -2.31 20.22 -0.51
N GLY A 41 -1.25 19.83 0.22
CA GLY A 41 -0.69 20.59 1.33
C GLY A 41 -1.50 20.56 2.63
N THR A 42 -2.65 19.88 2.67
CA THR A 42 -3.47 19.78 3.89
C THR A 42 -2.71 19.06 5.00
N TYR A 43 -2.74 19.60 6.23
CA TYR A 43 -2.22 18.93 7.41
C TYR A 43 -3.07 17.71 7.76
N ILE A 44 -2.44 16.54 7.88
CA ILE A 44 -3.10 15.25 8.09
C ILE A 44 -2.42 14.48 9.21
N ALA A 45 -3.23 13.81 10.02
CA ALA A 45 -2.76 12.85 11.00
C ALA A 45 -2.79 11.43 10.39
N GLY A 46 -1.84 10.59 10.79
CA GLY A 46 -1.68 9.21 10.34
C GLY A 46 -1.15 8.31 11.47
N LEU A 47 -1.27 7.00 11.29
CA LEU A 47 -0.76 6.02 12.26
C LEU A 47 0.57 5.45 11.78
N ASP A 48 1.58 5.46 12.65
CA ASP A 48 2.93 4.96 12.36
C ASP A 48 3.49 5.49 11.02
N GLY A 49 3.29 6.79 10.71
CA GLY A 49 3.76 7.40 9.46
C GLY A 49 2.98 6.99 8.20
N ARG A 50 1.79 6.41 8.35
CA ARG A 50 0.89 6.04 7.23
C ARG A 50 -0.21 7.06 7.11
N TYR A 51 -0.26 7.72 5.96
CA TYR A 51 -1.08 8.90 5.75
C TYR A 51 -2.11 8.67 4.64
N ALA A 52 -3.35 9.04 4.93
CA ALA A 52 -4.43 9.09 3.95
C ALA A 52 -5.12 10.45 4.03
N CYS A 53 -5.15 11.19 2.94
CA CYS A 53 -5.76 12.50 2.87
C CYS A 53 -7.25 12.38 2.55
N GLY A 54 -8.10 12.68 3.53
CA GLY A 54 -9.56 12.73 3.35
C GLY A 54 -10.05 13.83 2.39
N VAL A 55 -9.20 14.79 2.02
CA VAL A 55 -9.57 15.91 1.13
C VAL A 55 -9.37 15.57 -0.34
N CYS A 56 -8.20 15.06 -0.72
CA CYS A 56 -7.85 14.82 -2.14
C CYS A 56 -7.65 13.33 -2.49
N GLY A 57 -7.88 12.43 -1.52
CA GLY A 57 -7.79 10.98 -1.70
C GLY A 57 -6.36 10.44 -1.87
N TRP A 58 -5.33 11.27 -1.69
CA TRP A 58 -3.94 10.80 -1.74
C TRP A 58 -3.61 9.90 -0.54
N VAL A 59 -2.86 8.83 -0.79
CA VAL A 59 -2.33 7.93 0.24
C VAL A 59 -0.84 7.73 -0.04
N ASN A 60 0.01 7.70 0.99
CA ASN A 60 1.43 7.40 0.81
C ASN A 60 1.67 5.91 0.52
N ASP A 61 2.86 5.57 0.01
CA ASP A 61 3.18 4.15 -0.16
C ASP A 61 3.26 3.46 1.20
N HIS A 62 2.70 2.25 1.26
CA HIS A 62 2.65 1.45 2.47
C HIS A 62 4.04 1.07 3.03
N SER A 63 5.12 1.12 2.26
CA SER A 63 6.47 0.88 2.80
C SER A 63 7.04 2.08 3.55
N GLU A 64 6.44 3.27 3.40
CA GLU A 64 6.92 4.52 4.02
C GLU A 64 6.56 4.65 5.51
N GLY A 65 5.71 3.76 6.05
CA GLY A 65 5.35 3.78 7.47
C GLY A 65 6.54 3.45 8.38
N HIS A 66 6.60 4.08 9.55
CA HIS A 66 7.65 3.91 10.56
C HIS A 66 7.68 2.49 11.14
N ARG A 67 6.53 1.82 11.16
CA ARG A 67 6.41 0.43 11.59
C ARG A 67 6.40 -0.53 10.40
N ARG A 68 7.28 -1.53 10.48
CA ARG A 68 7.29 -2.72 9.61
C ARG A 68 5.90 -3.36 9.58
N LEU A 69 5.38 -3.61 8.39
CA LEU A 69 4.15 -4.38 8.22
C LEU A 69 4.32 -5.84 8.66
N PRO A 70 3.27 -6.48 9.21
CA PRO A 70 3.26 -7.91 9.45
C PRO A 70 3.67 -8.68 8.20
N ARG A 71 4.53 -9.69 8.36
CA ARG A 71 4.85 -10.63 7.30
C ARG A 71 3.68 -11.59 7.15
N ALA A 72 3.60 -12.23 6.00
CA ALA A 72 2.54 -13.20 5.75
C ALA A 72 2.52 -14.32 6.80
N ASP A 73 3.67 -14.77 7.31
CA ASP A 73 3.72 -15.84 8.34
C ASP A 73 3.17 -15.42 9.70
N GLU A 74 3.03 -14.12 9.94
CA GLU A 74 2.43 -13.56 11.15
C GLU A 74 0.93 -13.29 10.97
N ASP A 75 0.39 -13.44 9.76
CA ASP A 75 -1.03 -13.25 9.46
C ASP A 75 -1.83 -14.50 9.91
N PRO A 76 -2.74 -14.38 10.90
CA PRO A 76 -3.54 -15.50 11.41
C PRO A 76 -4.50 -16.06 10.36
N ASP A 77 -4.91 -15.26 9.39
CA ASP A 77 -5.79 -15.67 8.31
C ASP A 77 -5.01 -16.20 7.09
N ARG A 78 -3.68 -16.35 7.21
CA ARG A 78 -2.85 -16.85 6.11
C ARG A 78 -3.28 -18.26 5.71
N PRO A 79 -3.59 -18.50 4.42
CA PRO A 79 -3.87 -19.84 3.95
C PRO A 79 -2.64 -20.76 4.07
N PRO A 80 -2.83 -22.05 4.40
CA PRO A 80 -1.73 -23.00 4.53
C PRO A 80 -0.91 -23.07 3.24
N ARG A 81 0.39 -23.33 3.37
CA ARG A 81 1.29 -23.44 2.22
C ARG A 81 0.94 -24.70 1.40
N GLY A 82 0.02 -24.54 0.45
CA GLY A 82 -0.47 -25.61 -0.41
C GLY A 82 -1.02 -25.07 -1.72
N ARG A 83 -0.21 -25.22 -2.79
CA ARG A 83 -0.59 -25.23 -4.22
C ARG A 83 -1.71 -24.27 -4.67
N ARG A 84 -1.59 -22.96 -4.44
CA ARG A 84 -2.26 -22.03 -5.37
C ARG A 84 -1.46 -22.05 -6.67
N ARG A 85 -1.98 -22.74 -7.69
CA ARG A 85 -1.55 -22.49 -9.08
C ARG A 85 -1.76 -20.99 -9.31
N PRO A 86 -0.76 -20.22 -9.77
CA PRO A 86 -0.98 -18.82 -10.10
C PRO A 86 -2.16 -18.75 -11.06
N ARG A 87 -3.22 -18.03 -10.69
CA ARG A 87 -4.25 -17.69 -11.66
C ARG A 87 -3.54 -16.85 -12.73
N PRO A 88 -3.73 -17.13 -14.03
CA PRO A 88 -3.15 -16.29 -15.06
C PRO A 88 -3.53 -14.84 -14.79
N LEU A 89 -2.53 -13.96 -14.70
CA LEU A 89 -2.77 -12.52 -14.65
C LEU A 89 -3.46 -12.12 -15.97
N PRO A 90 -4.49 -11.27 -15.94
CA PRO A 90 -4.97 -10.64 -17.17
C PRO A 90 -3.80 -9.87 -17.83
N PRO A 91 -3.77 -9.79 -19.17
CA PRO A 91 -2.75 -8.99 -19.85
C PRO A 91 -2.77 -7.57 -19.27
N GLY A 92 -1.57 -7.08 -18.93
CA GLY A 92 -1.41 -5.74 -18.38
C GLY A 92 -1.82 -4.66 -19.40
N PRO A 93 -1.99 -3.40 -18.95
CA PRO A 93 -2.21 -2.28 -19.85
C PRO A 93 -1.10 -2.24 -20.90
N GLN A 94 -1.48 -2.16 -22.18
CA GLN A 94 -0.54 -1.96 -23.27
C GLN A 94 -0.10 -0.50 -23.28
N ASP A 95 0.90 -0.15 -22.47
CA ASP A 95 1.45 1.22 -22.37
C ASP A 95 2.32 1.61 -23.60
N GLY A 96 2.24 0.85 -24.69
CA GLY A 96 2.99 1.10 -25.93
C GLY A 96 2.13 1.79 -26.99
N PRO A 97 2.71 2.67 -27.83
CA PRO A 97 2.02 3.15 -29.02
C PRO A 97 1.64 1.96 -29.93
N PRO A 98 0.48 2.00 -30.61
CA PRO A 98 0.08 0.92 -31.50
C PRO A 98 1.18 0.67 -32.55
N PRO A 99 1.42 -0.59 -32.95
CA PRO A 99 2.35 -0.89 -34.02
C PRO A 99 1.95 -0.09 -35.26
N GLY A 100 2.93 0.56 -35.88
CA GLY A 100 2.72 1.33 -37.11
C GLY A 100 2.16 0.45 -38.23
N PRO A 101 1.52 1.05 -39.24
CA PRO A 101 1.02 0.30 -40.39
C PRO A 101 2.15 -0.49 -41.06
N PRO A 102 1.87 -1.69 -41.59
CA PRO A 102 2.87 -2.45 -42.33
C PRO A 102 3.39 -1.62 -43.52
N PRO A 103 4.68 -1.77 -43.90
CA PRO A 103 5.19 -1.11 -45.09
C PRO A 103 4.31 -1.48 -46.30
N GLY A 104 3.88 -0.47 -47.04
CA GLY A 104 3.07 -0.64 -48.24
C GLY A 104 3.80 -1.50 -49.29
N PRO A 105 3.07 -2.08 -50.26
CA PRO A 105 3.69 -2.88 -51.30
C PRO A 105 4.73 -2.04 -52.05
N ALA A 106 5.92 -2.60 -52.24
CA ALA A 106 6.98 -1.98 -53.02
C ALA A 106 6.43 -1.59 -54.40
N ALA A 107 6.57 -0.32 -54.76
CA ALA A 107 6.32 0.14 -56.11
C ALA A 107 7.16 -0.71 -57.08
N GLY A 108 6.50 -1.35 -58.04
CA GLY A 108 7.16 -2.11 -59.10
C GLY A 108 8.12 -1.25 -59.93
N PRO A 109 8.99 -1.87 -60.73
CA PRO A 109 10.04 -1.15 -61.44
C PRO A 109 9.44 -0.18 -62.47
N GLU A 110 9.93 1.06 -62.49
CA GLU A 110 9.65 2.02 -63.56
C GLU A 110 10.09 1.42 -64.91
N GLU A 111 9.13 1.19 -65.81
CA GLU A 111 9.38 0.96 -67.22
C GLU A 111 9.93 2.27 -67.83
N GLY A 112 11.22 2.27 -68.19
CA GLY A 112 11.86 3.39 -68.87
C GLY A 112 11.35 3.59 -70.31
N PRO A 113 11.36 4.83 -70.83
CA PRO A 113 10.79 5.13 -72.15
C PRO A 113 11.65 4.62 -73.32
N PRO A 114 11.06 4.34 -74.50
CA PRO A 114 11.78 3.77 -75.64
C PRO A 114 12.66 4.82 -76.35
N THR A 115 13.93 4.47 -76.60
CA THR A 115 14.83 5.21 -77.49
C THR A 115 14.55 4.85 -78.95
N GLY A 116 14.36 5.87 -79.79
CA GLY A 116 14.24 5.77 -81.25
C GLY A 116 15.37 6.50 -81.98
N ASP A 117 15.71 5.94 -83.14
CA ASP A 117 16.70 6.26 -84.20
C ASP A 117 18.20 6.11 -83.87
#